data_AF-A0A4R6JHY7-F1
#
_entry.id   AF-A0A4R6JHY7-F1
#
_cell.length_a   1.000
_cell.length_b   1.000
_cell.length_c   1.000
_cell.angle_alpha   90.00
_cell.angle_beta   90.00
_cell.angle_gamma   90.00
#
_symmetry.space_group_name_H-M   'P 1'
#
loop_
_entity.id
_entity.type
_entity.pdbx_description
1 polymer ?
#
loop_
_entity_poly.entity_id
_entity_poly.type
_entity_poly.pdbx_seq_one_letter_code
_entity_poly.pdbx_strand_id
1 'polypeptide(L)'
;MDGVMKRVMNRVRSERGESLLEVLIAVAIMGVAVVGIMAGLTSSVLISGFHKQQATAGTAVRDYAEALQNYVADGHYAECAATYDVPFAEPAGYQKSVVAGSVQYWNGSAWQASCGTDKGLQRLTLQVRSDDNRVTEKIDLVVRKPCRLEDPLCS
;
A
#
# COMPACT_ATOMS: atom_id res chain seq x y z
N MET A 1 -31.14 10.31 -74.37
CA MET A 1 -30.50 10.76 -73.11
C MET A 1 -31.00 9.90 -71.93
N ASP A 2 -31.15 8.59 -72.15
CA ASP A 2 -32.10 7.77 -71.37
C ASP A 2 -31.44 6.76 -70.43
N GLY A 3 -30.10 6.77 -70.36
CA GLY A 3 -29.31 5.86 -69.52
C GLY A 3 -29.01 6.38 -68.11
N VAL A 4 -29.07 7.70 -67.90
CA VAL A 4 -28.66 8.34 -66.63
C VAL A 4 -29.75 8.20 -65.57
N MET A 5 -31.03 8.33 -65.96
CA MET A 5 -32.16 8.30 -65.03
C MET A 5 -32.39 6.92 -64.40
N LYS A 6 -32.07 5.83 -65.13
CA LYS A 6 -32.18 4.45 -64.60
C LYS A 6 -31.14 4.12 -63.52
N ARG A 7 -29.97 4.75 -63.51
CA ARG A 7 -28.94 4.53 -62.48
C ARG A 7 -29.21 5.24 -61.16
N VAL A 8 -29.95 6.35 -61.18
CA VAL A 8 -30.27 7.13 -59.96
C VAL A 8 -31.38 6.43 -59.17
N MET A 9 -32.41 5.92 -59.85
CA MET A 9 -33.58 5.32 -59.21
C MET A 9 -33.29 3.98 -58.51
N ASN A 10 -32.22 3.28 -58.89
CA ASN A 10 -31.83 2.00 -58.28
C ASN A 10 -31.00 2.16 -56.99
N ARG A 11 -30.49 3.36 -56.69
CA ARG A 11 -29.73 3.64 -55.44
C ARG A 11 -30.64 3.84 -54.24
N VAL A 12 -31.81 4.45 -54.43
CA VAL A 12 -32.74 4.84 -53.36
C VAL A 12 -33.42 3.64 -52.70
N ARG A 13 -33.42 2.46 -53.33
CA ARG A 13 -34.14 1.27 -52.85
C ARG A 13 -33.31 0.35 -51.94
N SER A 14 -32.02 0.64 -51.73
CA SER A 14 -31.11 -0.21 -50.94
C SER A 14 -30.90 0.23 -49.49
N GLU A 15 -31.39 1.40 -49.06
CA GLU A 15 -31.11 1.97 -47.72
C GLU A 15 -32.14 1.60 -46.63
N ARG A 16 -33.23 0.91 -46.97
CA ARG A 16 -34.36 0.68 -46.04
C ARG A 16 -34.17 -0.48 -45.05
N GLY A 17 -33.15 -1.31 -45.25
CA GLY A 17 -32.82 -2.45 -44.38
C GLY A 17 -31.61 -2.22 -43.47
N GLU A 18 -30.77 -1.22 -43.76
CA GLU A 18 -29.56 -0.95 -42.97
C GLU A 18 -29.83 -0.04 -41.77
N SER A 19 -30.74 0.93 -41.84
CA SER A 19 -30.88 1.94 -40.78
C SER A 19 -31.41 1.44 -39.42
N LEU A 20 -32.34 0.48 -39.37
CA LEU A 20 -32.87 0.00 -38.08
C LEU A 20 -31.86 -0.87 -37.32
N LEU A 21 -31.15 -1.75 -38.03
CA LEU A 21 -30.10 -2.58 -37.46
C LEU A 21 -28.87 -1.73 -37.12
N GLU A 22 -28.49 -0.80 -38.00
CA GLU A 22 -27.37 0.12 -37.80
C GLU A 22 -27.59 1.00 -36.57
N VAL A 23 -28.79 1.59 -36.42
CA VAL A 23 -29.11 2.40 -35.23
C VAL A 23 -29.14 1.54 -33.97
N LEU A 24 -29.67 0.30 -34.03
CA LEU A 24 -29.67 -0.62 -32.89
C LEU A 24 -28.24 -0.97 -32.44
N ILE A 25 -27.36 -1.32 -33.38
CA ILE A 25 -25.95 -1.64 -33.09
C ILE A 25 -25.22 -0.39 -32.60
N ALA A 26 -25.46 0.78 -33.19
CA ALA A 26 -24.86 2.04 -32.76
C ALA A 26 -25.24 2.39 -31.32
N VAL A 27 -26.53 2.29 -30.97
CA VAL A 27 -27.01 2.54 -29.60
C VAL A 27 -26.47 1.47 -28.64
N ALA A 28 -26.39 0.21 -29.06
CA ALA A 28 -25.80 -0.85 -28.24
C ALA A 28 -24.32 -0.59 -27.93
N ILE A 29 -23.51 -0.22 -28.95
CA ILE A 29 -22.09 0.10 -28.78
C ILE A 29 -21.91 1.35 -27.91
N MET A 30 -22.69 2.40 -28.14
CA MET A 30 -22.65 3.61 -27.30
C MET A 30 -23.03 3.31 -25.86
N GLY A 31 -24.04 2.46 -25.62
CA GLY A 31 -24.44 2.04 -24.27
C GLY A 31 -23.30 1.34 -23.55
N VAL A 32 -22.64 0.37 -24.20
CA VAL A 32 -21.48 -0.33 -23.62
C VAL A 32 -20.31 0.63 -23.38
N ALA A 33 -20.05 1.56 -24.31
CA ALA A 33 -18.99 2.55 -24.17
C ALA A 33 -19.20 3.45 -22.96
N VAL A 34 -20.43 3.96 -22.74
CA VAL A 34 -20.76 4.81 -21.59
C VAL A 34 -20.56 4.06 -20.27
N VAL A 35 -21.04 2.81 -20.17
CA VAL A 35 -20.86 1.98 -18.98
C VAL A 35 -19.37 1.73 -18.72
N GLY A 36 -18.59 1.44 -19.76
CA GLY A 36 -17.15 1.24 -19.66
C GLY A 36 -16.42 2.48 -19.12
N ILE A 37 -16.78 3.68 -19.60
CA ILE A 37 -16.19 4.95 -19.13
C ILE A 37 -16.54 5.19 -17.65
N MET A 38 -17.80 5.01 -17.26
CA MET A 38 -18.22 5.19 -15.86
C MET A 38 -17.51 4.21 -14.92
N ALA A 39 -17.35 2.94 -15.33
CA ALA A 39 -16.59 1.96 -14.57
C ALA A 39 -15.11 2.35 -14.41
N GLY A 40 -14.49 2.89 -15.47
CA GLY A 40 -13.10 3.37 -15.41
C GLY A 40 -12.91 4.55 -14.45
N LEU A 41 -13.81 5.53 -14.50
CA LEU A 41 -13.75 6.73 -13.65
C LEU A 41 -13.94 6.38 -12.17
N THR A 42 -14.93 5.56 -11.85
CA THR A 42 -15.20 5.12 -10.47
C THR A 42 -14.01 4.35 -9.89
N SER A 43 -13.42 3.44 -10.66
CA SER A 43 -12.22 2.70 -10.26
C SER A 43 -11.05 3.62 -9.94
N SER A 44 -10.83 4.64 -10.79
CA SER A 44 -9.73 5.60 -10.64
C SER A 44 -9.85 6.41 -9.34
N VAL A 45 -11.06 6.79 -8.96
CA VAL A 45 -11.33 7.53 -7.71
C VAL A 45 -11.07 6.66 -6.47
N LEU A 46 -11.53 5.40 -6.49
CA LEU A 46 -11.30 4.47 -5.39
C LEU A 46 -9.81 4.20 -5.18
N ILE A 47 -9.10 3.88 -6.25
CA ILE A 47 -7.65 3.62 -6.23
C ILE A 47 -6.88 4.83 -5.67
N SER A 48 -7.29 6.05 -6.02
CA SER A 48 -6.68 7.27 -5.49
C SER A 48 -6.82 7.39 -3.96
N GLY A 49 -7.97 6.97 -3.40
CA GLY A 49 -8.17 6.92 -1.95
C GLY A 49 -7.25 5.93 -1.26
N PHE A 50 -7.13 4.71 -1.82
CA PHE A 50 -6.22 3.69 -1.31
C PHE A 50 -4.75 4.14 -1.34
N HIS A 51 -4.29 4.78 -2.43
CA HIS A 51 -2.92 5.29 -2.49
C HIS A 51 -2.61 6.36 -1.44
N LYS A 52 -3.59 7.22 -1.13
CA LYS A 52 -3.43 8.19 -0.05
C LYS A 52 -3.27 7.50 1.30
N GLN A 53 -4.13 6.52 1.60
CA GLN A 53 -4.02 5.74 2.83
C GLN A 53 -2.69 4.99 2.93
N GLN A 54 -2.24 4.40 1.82
CA GLN A 54 -0.97 3.71 1.73
C GLN A 54 0.22 4.65 1.94
N ALA A 55 0.21 5.83 1.33
CA ALA A 55 1.23 6.84 1.55
C ALA A 55 1.28 7.29 3.02
N THR A 56 0.12 7.52 3.65
CA THR A 56 0.05 7.89 5.07
C THR A 56 0.58 6.79 5.98
N ALA A 57 0.15 5.53 5.80
CA ALA A 57 0.68 4.40 6.58
C ALA A 57 2.19 4.22 6.36
N GLY A 58 2.66 4.41 5.13
CA GLY A 58 4.07 4.30 4.77
C GLY A 58 4.94 5.36 5.43
N THR A 59 4.48 6.61 5.53
CA THR A 59 5.17 7.65 6.30
C THR A 59 5.12 7.34 7.80
N ALA A 60 3.93 7.00 8.32
CA ALA A 60 3.75 6.73 9.74
C ALA A 60 4.61 5.56 10.26
N VAL A 61 4.79 4.49 9.49
CA VAL A 61 5.65 3.35 9.91
C VAL A 61 7.14 3.74 9.94
N ARG A 62 7.56 4.66 9.06
CA ARG A 62 8.94 5.19 9.06
C ARG A 62 9.16 6.12 10.25
N ASP A 63 8.23 7.04 10.50
CA ASP A 63 8.29 7.95 11.65
C ASP A 63 8.27 7.15 12.97
N TYR A 64 7.49 6.07 13.04
CA TYR A 64 7.50 5.16 14.19
C TYR A 64 8.84 4.43 14.35
N ALA A 65 9.45 3.98 13.26
CA ALA A 65 10.78 3.37 13.29
C ALA A 65 11.86 4.35 13.78
N GLU A 66 11.82 5.60 13.32
CA GLU A 66 12.72 6.66 13.77
C GLU A 66 12.50 6.98 15.25
N ALA A 67 11.25 7.11 15.69
CA ALA A 67 10.92 7.31 17.10
C ALA A 67 11.47 6.19 17.99
N LEU A 68 11.37 4.93 17.54
CA LEU A 68 11.94 3.79 18.26
C LEU A 68 13.48 3.82 18.26
N GLN A 69 14.12 4.14 17.15
CA GLN A 69 15.57 4.27 17.10
C GLN A 69 16.09 5.35 18.05
N ASN A 70 15.45 6.52 18.05
CA ASN A 70 15.80 7.62 18.95
C ASN A 70 15.58 7.23 20.41
N TYR A 71 14.44 6.59 20.72
CA TYR A 71 14.15 6.09 22.06
C TYR A 71 15.22 5.11 22.56
N VAL A 72 15.65 4.18 21.72
CA VAL A 72 16.74 3.25 22.05
C VAL A 72 18.08 3.97 22.22
N ALA A 73 18.40 4.92 21.33
CA ALA A 73 19.62 5.72 21.40
C ALA A 73 19.69 6.58 22.68
N ASP A 74 18.54 7.02 23.19
CA ASP A 74 18.40 7.75 24.45
C ASP A 74 18.64 6.88 25.70
N GLY A 75 18.95 5.60 25.52
CA GLY A 75 19.34 4.69 26.60
C GLY A 75 18.24 3.75 27.05
N HIS A 76 17.11 3.72 26.35
CA HIS A 76 16.01 2.81 26.63
C HIS A 76 16.16 1.43 25.94
N TYR A 77 17.38 1.07 25.55
CA TYR A 77 17.67 -0.29 25.10
C TYR A 77 17.43 -1.28 26.25
N ALA A 78 16.59 -2.29 26.01
CA ALA A 78 16.35 -3.36 26.96
C ALA A 78 16.91 -4.68 26.41
N GLU A 79 17.74 -5.34 27.22
CA GLU A 79 18.29 -6.65 26.89
C GLU A 79 17.16 -7.66 26.75
N CYS A 80 17.20 -8.46 25.68
CA CYS A 80 16.14 -9.43 25.38
C CYS A 80 14.71 -8.86 25.31
N ALA A 81 14.53 -7.61 24.90
CA ALA A 81 13.20 -7.00 24.80
C ALA A 81 12.32 -7.75 23.80
N ALA A 82 11.08 -8.07 24.19
CA ALA A 82 10.07 -8.63 23.28
C ALA A 82 9.23 -7.55 22.58
N THR A 83 9.30 -6.31 23.08
CA THR A 83 8.64 -5.13 22.51
C THR A 83 9.28 -3.87 23.09
N TYR A 84 9.02 -2.72 22.47
CA TYR A 84 9.38 -1.40 22.96
C TYR A 84 8.14 -0.52 23.01
N ASP A 85 7.82 0.01 24.19
CA ASP A 85 6.72 0.95 24.36
C ASP A 85 7.20 2.38 24.11
N VAL A 86 7.14 2.80 22.84
CA VAL A 86 7.64 4.09 22.39
C VAL A 86 6.51 5.12 22.41
N PRO A 87 6.73 6.31 22.99
CA PRO A 87 5.80 7.43 22.88
C PRO A 87 5.80 7.97 21.45
N PHE A 88 4.88 7.44 20.62
CA PHE A 88 4.66 7.86 19.25
C PHE A 88 3.16 8.14 19.07
N ALA A 89 2.84 9.34 18.60
CA ALA A 89 1.48 9.77 18.33
C ALA A 89 1.04 9.28 16.94
N GLU A 90 0.04 8.41 16.92
CA GLU A 90 -0.47 7.83 15.69
C GLU A 90 -1.33 8.84 14.92
N PRO A 91 -1.24 8.87 13.58
CA PRO A 91 -2.21 9.59 12.77
C PRO A 91 -3.62 9.01 13.01
N ALA A 92 -4.63 9.88 13.02
CA ALA A 92 -6.02 9.45 13.22
C ALA A 92 -6.43 8.38 12.17
N GLY A 93 -7.04 7.30 12.63
CA GLY A 93 -7.46 6.19 11.77
C GLY A 93 -6.40 5.10 11.56
N TYR A 94 -5.27 5.15 12.26
CA TYR A 94 -4.18 4.19 12.15
C TYR A 94 -3.74 3.69 13.53
N GLN A 95 -3.22 2.46 13.56
CA GLN A 95 -2.71 1.79 14.75
C GLN A 95 -1.29 1.30 14.48
N LYS A 96 -0.35 1.61 15.38
CA LYS A 96 1.01 1.06 15.37
C LYS A 96 1.04 -0.24 16.16
N SER A 97 1.96 -1.12 15.80
CA SER A 97 2.30 -2.28 16.64
C SER A 97 3.62 -2.89 16.19
N VAL A 98 4.22 -3.69 17.08
CA VAL A 98 5.25 -4.64 16.69
C VAL A 98 4.55 -5.91 16.23
N VAL A 99 4.97 -6.48 15.10
CA VAL A 99 4.40 -7.75 14.61
C VAL A 99 4.72 -8.85 15.61
N ALA A 100 3.68 -9.53 16.10
CA ALA A 100 3.84 -10.61 17.07
C ALA A 100 4.79 -11.71 16.54
N GLY A 101 5.78 -12.09 17.35
CA GLY A 101 6.77 -13.11 16.97
C GLY A 101 7.82 -12.67 15.94
N SER A 102 7.86 -11.39 15.56
CA SER A 102 8.88 -10.86 14.64
C SER A 102 10.22 -10.56 15.32
N VAL A 103 10.24 -10.50 16.65
CA VAL A 103 11.44 -10.11 17.39
C VAL A 103 12.48 -11.21 17.31
N GLN A 104 13.70 -10.80 16.97
CA GLN A 104 14.85 -11.66 16.82
C GLN A 104 16.08 -11.03 17.46
N TYR A 105 16.92 -11.88 18.04
CA TYR A 105 18.09 -11.50 18.80
C TYR A 105 19.35 -11.93 18.06
N TRP A 106 20.34 -11.06 17.97
CA TRP A 106 21.62 -11.42 17.37
C TRP A 106 22.46 -12.23 18.36
N ASN A 107 22.99 -13.37 17.92
CA ASN A 107 23.89 -14.20 18.75
C ASN A 107 25.38 -14.06 18.38
N GLY A 108 25.73 -13.20 17.41
CA GLY A 108 27.09 -13.07 16.86
C GLY A 108 27.27 -13.67 15.46
N SER A 109 26.37 -14.57 15.03
CA SER A 109 26.45 -15.24 13.73
C SER A 109 25.11 -15.35 12.99
N ALA A 110 24.00 -15.40 13.71
CA ALA A 110 22.65 -15.53 13.16
C ALA A 110 21.60 -14.85 14.06
N TRP A 111 20.46 -14.53 13.45
CA TRP A 111 19.26 -14.06 14.15
C TRP A 111 18.51 -15.25 14.78
N GLN A 112 18.19 -15.14 16.07
CA GLN A 112 17.51 -16.17 16.85
C GLN A 112 16.14 -15.67 17.32
N ALA A 113 15.14 -16.55 17.37
CA ALA A 113 13.80 -16.20 17.87
C ALA A 113 13.72 -16.17 19.40
N SER A 114 14.61 -16.90 20.08
CA SER A 114 14.75 -16.88 21.53
C SER A 114 15.95 -16.01 21.92
N CYS A 115 15.81 -15.28 23.02
CA CYS A 115 16.94 -14.52 23.54
C CYS A 115 17.87 -15.44 24.34
N GLY A 116 19.14 -15.48 23.95
CA GLY A 116 20.23 -16.04 24.74
C GLY A 116 20.97 -14.92 25.49
N THR A 117 22.30 -14.91 25.41
CA THR A 117 23.08 -13.74 25.82
C THR A 117 22.90 -12.62 24.79
N ASP A 118 22.38 -11.48 25.24
CA ASP A 118 22.19 -10.30 24.39
C ASP A 118 23.55 -9.77 23.89
N LYS A 119 23.67 -9.58 22.58
CA LYS A 119 24.85 -9.03 21.89
C LYS A 119 24.64 -7.59 21.44
N GLY A 120 23.68 -6.90 22.03
CA GLY A 120 23.39 -5.50 21.75
C GLY A 120 22.73 -5.24 20.40
N LEU A 121 22.16 -6.27 19.74
CA LEU A 121 21.44 -6.11 18.48
C LEU A 121 20.14 -6.92 18.52
N GLN A 122 19.03 -6.24 18.20
CA GLN A 122 17.70 -6.82 18.11
C GLN A 122 17.06 -6.38 16.81
N ARG A 123 16.38 -7.31 16.12
CA ARG A 123 15.58 -7.05 14.93
C ARG A 123 14.12 -7.25 15.26
N LEU A 124 13.26 -6.37 14.78
CA LEU A 124 11.82 -6.43 14.99
C LEU A 124 11.10 -5.84 13.79
N THR A 125 9.93 -6.39 13.46
CA THR A 125 9.11 -5.85 12.38
C THR A 125 8.07 -4.92 12.99
N LEU A 126 8.13 -3.64 12.65
CA LEU A 126 7.09 -2.68 12.99
C LEU A 126 6.00 -2.73 11.94
N GLN A 127 4.77 -2.43 12.36
CA GLN A 127 3.64 -2.28 11.46
C GLN A 127 2.80 -1.07 11.84
N VAL A 128 2.25 -0.41 10.82
CA VAL A 128 1.17 0.56 10.95
C VAL A 128 0.02 0.09 10.07
N ARG A 129 -1.17 0.02 10.65
CA ARG A 129 -2.37 -0.53 10.02
C ARG A 129 -3.51 0.48 10.10
N SER A 130 -4.26 0.65 9.02
CA SER A 130 -5.50 1.43 9.05
C SER A 130 -6.56 0.71 9.88
N ASP A 131 -7.41 1.46 10.60
CA ASP A 131 -8.46 0.89 11.46
C ASP A 131 -9.43 -0.03 10.71
N ASP A 132 -9.65 0.25 9.43
CA ASP A 132 -10.50 -0.53 8.52
C ASP A 132 -9.82 -1.79 7.95
N ASN A 133 -8.60 -2.12 8.40
CA ASN A 133 -7.78 -3.26 7.95
C ASN A 133 -7.43 -3.27 6.44
N ARG A 134 -7.65 -2.16 5.72
CA ARG A 134 -7.44 -2.12 4.26
C ARG A 134 -5.98 -1.90 3.86
N VAL A 135 -5.22 -1.22 4.70
CA VAL A 135 -3.82 -0.89 4.47
C VAL A 135 -3.01 -1.34 5.68
N THR A 136 -1.92 -2.06 5.41
CA THR A 136 -0.92 -2.42 6.41
C THR A 136 0.45 -2.19 5.79
N GLU A 137 1.25 -1.34 6.42
CA GLU A 137 2.63 -1.09 6.03
C GLU A 137 3.56 -1.62 7.12
N LYS A 138 4.69 -2.18 6.73
CA LYS A 138 5.65 -2.84 7.63
C LYS A 138 7.07 -2.40 7.32
N ILE A 139 7.90 -2.37 8.35
CA ILE A 139 9.35 -2.15 8.21
C ILE A 139 10.11 -3.03 9.18
N ASP A 140 11.17 -3.67 8.69
CA ASP A 140 12.11 -4.37 9.56
C ASP A 140 13.11 -3.37 10.11
N LEU A 141 13.10 -3.24 11.43
CA LEU A 141 14.00 -2.36 12.17
C LEU A 141 15.05 -3.21 12.89
N VAL A 142 16.31 -2.81 12.77
CA VAL A 142 17.38 -3.31 13.63
C VAL A 142 17.75 -2.20 14.62
N VAL A 143 17.59 -2.48 15.90
CA VAL A 143 18.01 -1.60 16.99
C VAL A 143 19.31 -2.09 17.60
N ARG A 144 20.13 -1.14 18.04
CA ARG A 144 21.44 -1.40 18.62
C ARG A 144 21.54 -0.81 20.02
N LYS A 145 22.14 -1.56 20.94
CA LYS A 145 22.50 -1.06 22.28
C LYS A 145 23.40 0.18 22.11
N PRO A 146 23.03 1.34 22.68
CA PRO A 146 23.86 2.53 22.59
C PRO A 146 25.20 2.27 23.29
N CYS A 147 26.26 2.87 22.75
CA CYS A 147 27.61 2.81 23.32
C CYS A 147 27.91 4.17 23.95
N ARG A 148 27.58 4.39 25.22
CA ARG A 148 27.95 5.63 25.92
C ARG A 148 29.37 5.49 26.48
N LEU A 149 30.01 6.64 26.74
CA LEU A 149 31.36 6.71 27.31
C LEU A 149 31.47 6.01 28.67
N GLU A 150 30.35 5.84 29.36
CA GLU A 150 30.23 5.21 30.68
C GLU A 150 29.89 3.71 30.63
N ASP A 151 29.51 3.16 29.47
CA ASP A 151 29.15 1.75 29.31
C ASP A 151 30.40 0.89 29.03
N PRO A 152 30.42 -0.40 29.47
CA PRO A 152 31.45 -1.33 29.06
C PRO A 152 31.52 -1.42 27.52
N LEU A 153 32.75 -1.48 26.99
CA LEU A 153 33.02 -1.50 25.55
C LEU A 153 32.04 -2.41 24.82
N CYS A 154 31.32 -1.84 23.84
CA CYS A 154 30.35 -2.56 23.03
C CYS A 154 30.95 -3.81 22.40
N SER A 155 30.68 -4.97 23.02
CA SER A 155 31.14 -6.30 22.60
C SER A 155 29.97 -7.25 22.40
#